data_AF-A0A831XU79-F1
#
_entry.id   AF-A0A831XU79-F1
#
_cell.length_a   1.000
_cell.length_b   1.000
_cell.length_c   1.000
_cell.angle_alpha   90.00
_cell.angle_beta   90.00
_cell.angle_gamma   90.00
#
_symmetry.space_group_name_H-M   'P 1'
#
loop_
_entity.id
_entity.type
_entity.pdbx_description
1 polymer ?
#
loop_
_entity_poly.entity_id
_entity_poly.type
_entity_poly.pdbx_seq_one_letter_code
_entity_poly.pdbx_strand_id
1 'polypeptide(L)'
;MSSASAASADLLAARRRAHTRYLIGRIAGRTILYVAIIAGSVLYLFPFLWMISTSLKSLDQVYLWPPVWLPDPITVSNYAQAWAELPFATFYRNTLFVVATCIVGSILSCTIVAFGFARLRFRGRDFLFLVLLSTMMLPGQVT
;
A
#
# COMPACT_ATOMS: atom_id res chain seq x y z
N MET A 1 -3.31 47.37 -43.74
CA MET A 1 -2.30 46.63 -42.93
C MET A 1 -2.49 46.75 -41.41
N SER A 2 -3.29 47.71 -40.89
CA SER A 2 -3.49 47.88 -39.43
C SER A 2 -4.51 46.91 -38.79
N SER A 3 -5.58 46.50 -39.49
CA SER A 3 -6.65 45.65 -38.93
C SER A 3 -6.25 44.20 -38.66
N ALA A 4 -5.35 43.62 -39.47
CA ALA A 4 -4.85 42.25 -39.29
C ALA A 4 -3.90 42.12 -38.08
N SER A 5 -3.22 43.21 -37.69
CA SER A 5 -2.33 43.26 -36.53
C SER A 5 -3.11 43.32 -35.21
N ALA A 6 -4.28 43.97 -35.19
CA ALA A 6 -5.12 44.05 -33.99
C ALA A 6 -5.80 42.70 -33.69
N ALA A 7 -6.35 42.04 -34.70
CA ALA A 7 -7.00 40.73 -34.55
C ALA A 7 -6.03 39.63 -34.10
N SER A 8 -4.77 39.67 -34.53
CA SER A 8 -3.74 38.72 -34.08
C SER A 8 -3.32 38.97 -32.62
N ALA A 9 -3.25 40.23 -32.18
CA ALA A 9 -2.98 40.57 -30.78
C ALA A 9 -4.10 40.07 -29.84
N ASP A 10 -5.36 40.22 -30.23
CA ASP A 10 -6.51 39.76 -29.44
C ASP A 10 -6.59 38.23 -29.32
N LEU A 11 -6.29 37.51 -30.41
CA LEU A 11 -6.22 36.05 -30.42
C LEU A 11 -5.07 35.52 -29.54
N LEU A 12 -3.91 36.19 -29.54
CA LEU A 12 -2.80 35.84 -28.66
C LEU A 12 -3.13 36.12 -27.19
N ALA A 13 -3.81 37.23 -26.89
CA ALA A 13 -4.28 37.55 -25.55
C ALA A 13 -5.36 36.57 -25.04
N ALA A 14 -6.28 36.13 -25.93
CA ALA A 14 -7.27 35.11 -25.61
C ALA A 14 -6.63 33.73 -25.35
N ARG A 15 -5.68 33.31 -26.20
CA ARG A 15 -4.90 32.07 -25.99
C ARG A 15 -4.09 32.10 -24.70
N ARG A 16 -3.43 33.23 -24.37
CA ARG A 16 -2.72 33.39 -23.10
C ARG A 16 -3.65 33.25 -21.89
N ARG A 17 -4.82 33.88 -21.91
CA ARG A 17 -5.83 33.78 -20.83
C ARG A 17 -6.35 32.35 -20.63
N ALA A 18 -6.64 31.63 -21.73
CA ALA A 18 -7.07 30.23 -21.68
C ALA A 18 -5.95 29.31 -21.16
N HIS A 19 -4.72 29.51 -21.61
CA HIS A 19 -3.55 28.75 -21.15
C HIS A 19 -3.26 28.98 -19.65
N THR A 20 -3.29 30.23 -19.19
CA THR A 20 -3.10 30.57 -17.77
C THR A 20 -4.19 29.95 -16.88
N ARG A 21 -5.46 29.98 -17.30
CA ARG A 21 -6.57 29.33 -16.56
C ARG A 21 -6.39 27.80 -16.46
N TYR A 22 -5.98 27.17 -17.56
CA TYR A 22 -5.68 25.73 -17.59
C TYR A 22 -4.53 25.38 -16.64
N LEU A 23 -3.44 26.15 -16.66
CA LEU A 23 -2.30 25.93 -15.76
C LEU A 23 -2.67 26.12 -14.28
N ILE A 24 -3.43 27.17 -13.94
CA ILE A 24 -3.88 27.41 -12.57
C ILE A 24 -4.77 26.27 -12.07
N GLY A 25 -5.74 25.82 -12.89
CA GLY A 25 -6.59 24.68 -12.53
C GLY A 25 -5.79 23.40 -12.33
N ARG A 26 -4.78 23.16 -13.18
CA ARG A 26 -3.87 22.01 -13.05
C ARG A 26 -2.99 22.09 -11.81
N ILE A 27 -2.48 23.26 -11.45
CA ILE A 27 -1.66 23.47 -10.24
C ILE A 27 -2.53 23.30 -9.00
N ALA A 28 -3.70 23.94 -8.93
CA ALA A 28 -4.61 23.81 -7.80
C ALA A 28 -5.04 22.35 -7.59
N GLY A 29 -5.39 21.63 -8.66
CA GLY A 29 -5.72 20.21 -8.58
C GLY A 29 -4.56 19.35 -8.07
N ARG A 30 -3.33 19.62 -8.53
CA ARG A 30 -2.12 18.94 -8.03
C ARG A 30 -1.84 19.25 -6.56
N THR A 31 -2.01 20.49 -6.13
CA THR A 31 -1.81 20.88 -4.73
C THR A 31 -2.81 20.17 -3.84
N ILE A 32 -4.10 20.14 -4.22
CA ILE A 32 -5.14 19.41 -3.47
C ILE A 32 -4.80 17.92 -3.40
N LEU A 33 -4.39 17.31 -4.52
CA LEU A 33 -3.96 15.91 -4.55
C LEU A 33 -2.79 15.65 -3.59
N TYR A 34 -1.76 16.49 -3.61
CA TYR A 34 -0.61 16.32 -2.72
C TYR A 34 -0.98 16.52 -1.25
N VAL A 35 -1.80 17.50 -0.93
CA VAL A 35 -2.30 17.70 0.44
C VAL A 35 -3.08 16.46 0.90
N ALA A 36 -3.96 15.91 0.06
CA ALA A 36 -4.73 14.71 0.38
C ALA A 36 -3.83 13.48 0.60
N ILE A 37 -2.84 13.27 -0.27
CA ILE A 37 -1.88 12.16 -0.14
C ILE A 37 -1.01 12.33 1.11
N ILE A 38 -0.51 13.54 1.40
CA ILE A 38 0.29 13.80 2.60
C ILE A 38 -0.54 13.57 3.86
N ALA A 39 -1.76 14.09 3.91
CA ALA A 39 -2.67 13.89 5.05
C ALA A 39 -2.97 12.40 5.26
N GLY A 40 -3.30 11.66 4.19
CA GLY A 40 -3.48 10.22 4.24
C GLY A 40 -2.21 9.49 4.69
N SER A 41 -1.04 9.89 4.20
CA SER A 41 0.24 9.27 4.58
C SER A 41 0.54 9.46 6.06
N VAL A 42 0.33 10.67 6.60
CA VAL A 42 0.52 10.95 8.03
C VAL A 42 -0.45 10.10 8.87
N LEU A 43 -1.71 9.98 8.47
CA LEU A 43 -2.70 9.14 9.14
C LEU A 43 -2.27 7.67 9.19
N TYR A 44 -1.77 7.13 8.07
CA TYR A 44 -1.29 5.75 7.99
C TYR A 44 0.02 5.52 8.74
N LEU A 45 0.94 6.50 8.76
CA LEU A 45 2.22 6.39 9.45
C LEU A 45 2.10 6.56 10.96
N PHE A 46 1.07 7.26 11.43
CA PHE A 46 0.84 7.50 12.85
C PHE A 46 0.95 6.25 13.74
N PRO A 47 0.21 5.14 13.50
CA PRO A 47 0.34 3.94 14.32
C PRO A 47 1.73 3.29 14.26
N PHE A 48 2.45 3.40 13.14
CA PHE A 48 3.81 2.89 13.02
C PHE A 48 4.80 3.71 13.85
N LEU A 49 4.70 5.05 13.79
CA LEU A 49 5.52 5.93 14.62
C LEU A 49 5.24 5.69 16.11
N TRP A 50 3.98 5.50 16.46
CA TRP A 50 3.58 5.12 17.82
C TRP A 50 4.17 3.77 18.25
N MET A 51 4.15 2.77 17.38
CA MET A 51 4.71 1.44 17.63
C MET A 51 6.23 1.51 17.86
N ILE A 52 6.96 2.27 17.04
CA ILE A 52 8.41 2.47 17.19
C ILE A 52 8.71 3.16 18.52
N SER A 53 8.03 4.27 18.81
CA SER A 53 8.17 4.98 20.10
C SER A 53 7.93 4.03 21.28
N THR A 54 6.83 3.27 21.23
CA THR A 54 6.44 2.36 22.31
C THR A 54 7.41 1.18 22.47
N SER A 55 7.97 0.65 21.39
CA SER A 55 9.00 -0.40 21.47
C SER A 55 10.30 0.03 22.17
N LEU A 56 10.53 1.35 22.25
CA LEU A 56 11.71 1.96 22.87
C LEU A 56 11.44 2.52 24.28
N LYS A 57 10.23 2.34 24.82
CA LYS A 57 9.84 2.77 26.18
C LYS A 57 10.11 1.67 27.21
N SER A 58 10.39 2.07 28.45
CA SER A 58 10.26 1.17 29.61
C SER A 58 8.79 0.84 29.88
N LEU A 59 8.51 -0.28 30.56
CA LEU A 59 7.14 -0.68 30.93
C LEU A 59 6.40 0.43 31.69
N ASP A 60 7.11 1.08 32.61
CA ASP A 60 6.65 2.21 33.41
C ASP A 60 6.23 3.41 32.56
N GLN A 61 6.95 3.74 31.47
CA GLN A 61 6.54 4.81 30.54
C GLN A 61 5.31 4.47 29.70
N VAL A 62 5.06 3.19 29.42
CA VAL A 62 3.90 2.76 28.62
C VAL A 62 2.57 3.02 29.35
N TYR A 63 2.58 2.96 30.69
CA TYR A 63 1.39 3.16 31.52
C TYR A 63 1.18 4.60 32.00
N LEU A 64 2.05 5.55 31.61
CA LEU A 64 1.91 6.96 32.01
C LEU A 64 0.77 7.68 31.29
N TRP A 65 0.10 8.58 32.02
CA TRP A 65 -0.85 9.54 31.48
C TRP A 65 -0.45 10.97 31.87
N PRO A 66 -0.26 11.91 30.92
CA PRO A 66 -0.43 11.76 29.47
C PRO A 66 0.63 10.85 28.82
N PRO A 67 0.32 10.19 27.68
CA PRO A 67 1.24 9.28 27.05
C PRO A 67 2.51 9.99 26.55
N VAL A 68 3.68 9.40 26.85
CA VAL A 68 4.97 9.94 26.44
C VAL A 68 5.16 9.70 24.94
N TRP A 69 5.38 10.75 24.14
CA TRP A 69 5.55 10.60 22.68
C TRP A 69 6.97 10.20 22.28
N LEU A 70 7.98 10.73 22.97
CA LEU A 70 9.39 10.44 22.76
C LEU A 70 9.94 9.76 24.03
N PRO A 71 10.41 8.50 23.96
CA PRO A 71 10.88 7.76 25.13
C PRO A 71 12.05 8.48 25.81
N ASP A 72 11.99 8.58 27.14
CA ASP A 72 13.06 9.16 27.97
C ASP A 72 13.11 8.45 29.33
N PRO A 73 14.07 7.53 29.57
CA PRO A 73 15.19 7.15 28.69
C PRO A 73 14.76 6.23 27.53
N ILE A 74 15.59 6.18 26.48
CA ILE A 74 15.44 5.24 25.36
C ILE A 74 15.95 3.85 25.77
N THR A 75 15.08 2.84 25.77
CA THR A 75 15.41 1.46 26.19
C THR A 75 15.51 0.52 25.00
N VAL A 76 16.70 0.47 24.38
CA VAL A 76 16.99 -0.47 23.27
C VAL A 76 17.12 -1.93 23.75
N SER A 77 17.26 -2.13 25.07
CA SER A 77 17.34 -3.46 25.71
C SER A 77 16.10 -4.31 25.46
N ASN A 78 14.94 -3.69 25.20
CA ASN A 78 13.69 -4.39 24.90
C ASN A 78 13.83 -5.38 23.74
N TYR A 79 14.63 -5.06 22.71
CA TYR A 79 14.87 -5.95 21.58
C TYR A 79 15.72 -7.17 21.97
N ALA A 80 16.77 -6.96 22.77
CA ALA A 80 17.63 -8.04 23.24
C ALA A 80 16.89 -8.98 24.21
N GLN A 81 16.08 -8.40 25.11
CA GLN A 81 15.23 -9.15 26.04
C GLN A 81 14.18 -9.96 25.28
N ALA A 82 13.45 -9.34 24.35
CA ALA A 82 12.48 -10.05 23.52
C ALA A 82 13.13 -11.23 22.78
N TRP A 83 14.31 -11.03 22.19
CA TRP A 83 15.04 -12.08 21.48
C TRP A 83 15.49 -13.23 22.38
N ALA A 84 15.74 -12.97 23.67
CA ALA A 84 16.12 -13.97 24.65
C ALA A 84 14.91 -14.71 25.25
N GLU A 85 13.77 -14.03 25.42
CA GLU A 85 12.56 -14.59 26.04
C GLU A 85 11.79 -15.52 25.11
N LEU A 86 11.82 -15.26 23.81
CA LEU A 86 11.05 -15.99 22.81
C LEU A 86 11.97 -16.57 21.73
N PRO A 87 11.69 -17.79 21.21
CA PRO A 87 12.50 -18.41 20.16
C PRO A 87 12.18 -17.81 18.78
N PHE A 88 12.39 -16.49 18.61
CA PHE A 88 12.09 -15.74 17.39
C PHE A 88 12.80 -16.30 16.15
N ALA A 89 14.03 -16.81 16.30
CA ALA A 89 14.74 -17.46 15.21
C ALA A 89 13.99 -18.69 14.67
N THR A 90 13.37 -19.47 15.56
CA THR A 90 12.56 -20.64 15.19
C THR A 90 11.27 -20.20 14.51
N PHE A 91 10.57 -19.21 15.06
CA PHE A 91 9.35 -18.66 14.43
C PHE A 91 9.64 -18.13 13.02
N TYR A 92 10.74 -17.38 12.86
CA TYR A 92 11.14 -16.84 11.58
C TYR A 92 11.48 -17.94 10.57
N ARG A 93 12.25 -18.95 10.97
CA ARG A 93 12.60 -20.10 10.11
C ARG A 93 11.36 -20.89 9.69
N ASN A 94 10.45 -21.16 10.61
CA ASN A 94 9.22 -21.88 10.32
C ASN A 94 8.36 -21.11 9.31
N THR A 95 8.12 -19.82 9.55
CA THR A 95 7.35 -18.98 8.64
C THR A 95 8.02 -18.86 7.27
N LEU A 96 9.34 -18.66 7.24
CA LEU A 96 10.09 -18.56 5.98
C LEU A 96 9.99 -19.85 5.17
N PHE A 97 10.13 -21.01 5.83
CA PHE A 97 9.99 -22.30 5.18
C PHE A 97 8.59 -22.49 4.61
N VAL A 98 7.55 -22.27 5.42
CA VAL A 98 6.15 -22.42 4.99
C VAL A 98 5.84 -21.49 3.82
N VAL A 99 6.17 -20.19 3.94
CA VAL A 99 5.90 -19.20 2.89
C VAL A 99 6.65 -19.53 1.61
N ALA A 100 7.93 -19.89 1.69
CA ALA A 100 8.71 -20.24 0.50
C ALA A 100 8.13 -21.47 -0.22
N THR A 101 7.82 -22.53 0.52
CA THR A 101 7.22 -23.75 -0.05
C THR A 101 5.82 -23.48 -0.62
N CYS A 102 5.00 -22.70 0.08
CA CYS A 102 3.68 -22.29 -0.42
C CYS A 102 3.78 -21.48 -1.71
N ILE A 103 4.72 -20.52 -1.80
CA ILE A 103 4.92 -19.71 -3.00
C ILE A 103 5.33 -20.60 -4.18
N VAL A 104 6.35 -21.45 -4.00
CA VAL A 104 6.83 -22.34 -5.07
C VAL A 104 5.72 -23.30 -5.51
N GLY A 105 5.06 -23.97 -4.56
CA GLY A 105 3.97 -24.90 -4.86
C GLY A 105 2.79 -24.22 -5.54
N SER A 106 2.42 -23.02 -5.09
CA SER A 106 1.31 -22.25 -5.67
C SER A 106 1.65 -21.77 -7.08
N ILE A 107 2.84 -21.23 -7.32
CA ILE A 107 3.24 -20.76 -8.66
C ILE A 107 3.26 -21.94 -9.64
N LEU A 108 3.85 -23.07 -9.26
CA LEU A 108 3.90 -24.26 -10.12
C LEU A 108 2.50 -24.77 -10.44
N SER A 109 1.66 -24.94 -9.42
CA SER A 109 0.29 -25.42 -9.56
C SER A 109 -0.57 -24.46 -10.40
N CYS A 110 -0.62 -23.18 -10.03
CA CYS A 110 -1.40 -22.17 -10.73
C CYS A 110 -0.97 -22.00 -12.18
N THR A 111 0.33 -22.06 -12.47
CA THR A 111 0.82 -21.91 -13.85
C THR A 111 0.36 -23.06 -14.74
N ILE A 112 0.45 -24.31 -14.26
CA ILE A 112 0.00 -25.50 -15.01
C ILE A 112 -1.52 -25.44 -15.25
N VAL A 113 -2.28 -25.14 -14.20
CA VAL A 113 -3.75 -25.06 -14.27
C VAL A 113 -4.17 -23.92 -15.21
N ALA A 114 -3.62 -22.72 -15.05
CA ALA A 114 -3.92 -21.57 -15.89
C ALA A 114 -3.57 -21.82 -17.36
N PHE A 115 -2.44 -22.48 -17.64
CA PHE A 115 -2.06 -22.86 -19.01
C PHE A 115 -3.10 -23.81 -19.62
N GLY A 116 -3.54 -24.82 -18.86
CA GLY A 116 -4.59 -25.75 -19.28
C GLY A 116 -5.89 -25.04 -19.66
N PHE A 117 -6.37 -24.11 -18.83
CA PHE A 117 -7.57 -23.33 -19.13
C PHE A 117 -7.40 -22.35 -20.30
N ALA A 118 -6.22 -21.72 -20.44
CA ALA A 118 -5.98 -20.67 -21.42
C ALA A 118 -5.64 -21.19 -22.83
N ARG A 119 -4.94 -22.32 -22.95
CA ARG A 119 -4.42 -22.82 -24.23
C ARG A 119 -5.08 -24.11 -24.71
N LEU A 120 -5.59 -24.96 -23.83
CA LEU A 120 -6.17 -26.24 -24.22
C LEU A 120 -7.70 -26.16 -24.32
N ARG A 121 -8.27 -26.82 -25.34
CA ARG A 121 -9.71 -27.03 -25.47
C ARG A 121 -10.03 -28.46 -25.05
N PHE A 122 -10.66 -28.63 -23.89
CA PHE A 122 -11.05 -29.94 -23.36
C PHE A 122 -12.52 -29.94 -22.92
N ARG A 123 -13.14 -31.12 -22.89
CA ARG A 123 -14.55 -31.29 -22.56
C ARG A 123 -14.75 -31.12 -21.04
N GLY A 124 -15.65 -30.23 -20.63
CA GLY A 124 -15.91 -29.91 -19.21
C GLY A 124 -15.14 -28.71 -18.64
N ARG A 125 -14.35 -28.00 -19.46
CA ARG A 125 -13.60 -26.80 -19.04
C ARG A 125 -14.45 -25.76 -18.33
N ASP A 126 -15.57 -25.37 -18.94
CA ASP A 126 -16.37 -24.27 -18.41
C ASP A 126 -17.05 -24.63 -17.08
N PHE A 127 -17.36 -25.91 -16.87
CA PHE A 127 -17.84 -26.42 -15.57
C PHE A 127 -16.76 -26.32 -14.49
N LEU A 128 -15.54 -26.81 -14.75
CA LEU A 128 -14.43 -26.71 -13.79
C LEU A 128 -14.04 -25.26 -13.50
N PHE A 129 -14.15 -24.38 -14.50
CA PHE A 129 -13.93 -22.95 -14.32
C PHE A 129 -14.98 -22.32 -13.39
N LEU A 130 -16.24 -22.70 -13.53
CA LEU A 130 -17.32 -22.25 -12.64
C LEU A 130 -17.11 -22.75 -11.21
N VAL A 131 -16.67 -24.01 -11.02
CA VAL A 131 -16.32 -24.54 -9.70
C VAL A 131 -15.17 -23.73 -9.08
N LEU A 132 -14.10 -23.45 -9.83
CA LEU A 132 -13.00 -22.61 -9.37
C LEU A 132 -13.48 -21.24 -8.91
N LEU A 133 -14.28 -20.53 -9.72
CA LEU A 133 -14.83 -19.23 -9.34
C LEU A 133 -15.71 -19.33 -8.09
N SER A 134 -16.53 -20.38 -7.97
CA SER A 134 -17.38 -20.60 -6.81
C SER A 134 -16.56 -20.70 -5.52
N THR A 135 -15.38 -21.35 -5.56
CA THR A 135 -14.49 -21.42 -4.39
C THR A 135 -13.88 -20.07 -3.99
N MET A 136 -13.66 -19.15 -4.94
CA MET A 136 -13.17 -17.79 -4.64
C MET A 136 -14.26 -16.88 -4.07
N MET A 137 -15.54 -17.23 -4.24
CA MET A 137 -16.68 -16.49 -3.69
C MET A 137 -17.04 -16.92 -2.27
N LEU A 138 -16.50 -18.06 -1.79
CA LEU A 138 -16.70 -18.48 -0.41
C LEU A 138 -15.92 -17.56 0.54
N PRO A 139 -16.60 -16.94 1.52
CA PRO A 139 -15.96 -16.01 2.45
C PRO A 139 -15.02 -16.78 3.40
N GLY A 140 -13.81 -16.27 3.63
CA GLY A 140 -12.76 -16.96 4.40
C GLY A 140 -13.07 -17.19 5.90
N GLN A 141 -14.26 -16.81 6.38
CA GLN A 141 -14.73 -17.01 7.75
C GLN A 141 -15.19 -18.45 8.02
N VAL A 142 -15.40 -19.27 6.98
CA VAL A 142 -15.82 -20.68 7.11
C VAL A 142 -14.67 -21.69 6.86
N THR A 143 -13.44 -21.21 6.75
CA THR A 143 -12.19 -22.00 6.55
C THR A 143 -11.13 -21.56 7.53
#